data_AF-A0A7V2NUN8-F1
#
_entry.id   AF-A0A7V2NUN8-F1
#
_cell.length_a   1.000
_cell.length_b   1.000
_cell.length_c   1.000
_cell.angle_alpha   90.00
_cell.angle_beta   90.00
_cell.angle_gamma   90.00
#
_symmetry.space_group_name_H-M   'P 1'
#
loop_
_entity.id
_entity.type
_entity.pdbx_description
1 polymer ?
#
loop_
_entity_poly.entity_id
_entity_poly.type
_entity_poly.pdbx_seq_one_letter_code
_entity_poly.pdbx_strand_id
1 'polypeptide(L)'
;KRVNTLHLAEPLFQVDIVVSVAKLKTHELTFITGAVKNFFGCIPSRDRNLLHRDGDPEKFSENVLDLFSVCRCDLGIIDGIEGMEGEGPAQGKVRKVGVLLFAKNPHALDAVMAKIMGFSPYEIPLLYLAEKRGWVDLKNIEVIGAELEKFIIPNFEKPSTFLSKRKRNILKFLAPLGVPLLDTYPKLKREKCIQCGLCKERCPVEAIELTPYPQVNYGKCIRCFTCIEICPQGAFHPSHSFLTRILRKLRH
;
A
#
# COMPACT_ATOMS: atom_id res chain seq x y z
N LYS A 1 6.53 -13.23 14.29
CA LYS A 1 5.78 -13.59 13.06
C LYS A 1 4.29 -13.66 13.42
N ARG A 2 3.42 -13.01 12.64
CA ARG A 2 1.96 -12.92 12.84
C ARG A 2 1.18 -13.99 12.08
N VAL A 3 1.78 -14.53 11.02
CA VAL A 3 1.13 -15.47 10.11
C VAL A 3 1.69 -16.87 10.34
N ASN A 4 0.83 -17.82 10.68
CA ASN A 4 1.24 -19.19 11.01
C ASN A 4 1.28 -20.12 9.79
N THR A 5 0.46 -19.87 8.78
CA THR A 5 0.37 -20.69 7.56
C THR A 5 0.08 -19.81 6.36
N LEU A 6 0.81 -20.02 5.25
CA LEU A 6 0.64 -19.32 3.98
C LEU A 6 0.81 -20.31 2.83
N HIS A 7 -0.02 -20.17 1.80
CA HIS A 7 0.13 -20.87 0.54
C HIS A 7 0.84 -19.97 -0.46
N LEU A 8 1.84 -20.53 -1.12
CA LEU A 8 2.67 -19.85 -2.11
C LEU A 8 2.67 -20.63 -3.42
N ALA A 9 2.88 -19.92 -4.53
CA ALA A 9 3.08 -20.54 -5.82
C ALA A 9 4.31 -21.45 -5.79
N GLU A 10 4.12 -22.75 -6.01
CA GLU A 10 5.17 -23.77 -6.03
C GLU A 10 6.38 -23.39 -6.91
N PRO A 11 6.22 -22.76 -8.10
CA PRO A 11 7.38 -22.37 -8.92
C PRO A 11 8.40 -21.47 -8.23
N LEU A 12 8.02 -20.71 -7.18
CA LEU A 12 8.97 -19.90 -6.40
C LEU A 12 10.10 -20.72 -5.76
N PHE A 13 9.89 -22.02 -5.57
CA PHE A 13 10.83 -22.92 -4.91
C PHE A 13 11.54 -23.88 -5.88
N GLN A 14 11.12 -23.93 -7.14
CA GLN A 14 11.61 -24.88 -8.14
C GLN A 14 12.57 -24.26 -9.17
N VAL A 15 12.84 -22.96 -9.05
CA VAL A 15 13.68 -22.21 -10.00
C VAL A 15 15.00 -21.78 -9.37
N ASP A 16 16.02 -21.63 -10.21
CA ASP A 16 17.36 -21.20 -9.78
C ASP A 16 17.40 -19.73 -9.37
N ILE A 17 16.59 -18.90 -10.04
CA ILE A 17 16.57 -17.44 -9.91
C ILE A 17 15.12 -16.95 -9.88
N VAL A 18 14.81 -16.12 -8.89
CA VAL A 18 13.53 -15.40 -8.79
C VAL A 18 13.77 -13.91 -9.04
N VAL A 19 13.14 -13.37 -10.09
CA VAL A 19 13.19 -11.95 -10.44
C VAL A 19 11.85 -11.28 -10.13
N SER A 20 11.86 -10.25 -9.29
CA SER A 20 10.67 -9.42 -9.03
C SER A 20 10.65 -8.26 -10.02
N VAL A 21 9.61 -8.16 -10.86
CA VAL A 21 9.39 -7.02 -11.76
C VAL A 21 8.16 -6.27 -11.28
N ALA A 22 8.38 -5.11 -10.65
CA ALA A 22 7.33 -4.30 -10.03
C ALA A 22 7.16 -2.95 -10.73
N LYS A 23 6.00 -2.34 -10.54
CA LYS A 23 5.70 -0.98 -11.04
C LYS A 23 5.91 0.05 -9.93
N LEU A 24 6.45 1.22 -10.27
CA LEU A 24 6.50 2.38 -9.37
C LEU A 24 5.08 2.91 -9.14
N LYS A 25 4.47 2.61 -8.00
CA LYS A 25 3.11 3.09 -7.67
C LYS A 25 2.86 3.25 -6.17
N THR A 26 1.97 4.16 -5.83
CA THR A 26 1.42 4.34 -4.48
C THR A 26 0.47 3.21 -4.07
N HIS A 27 0.20 3.11 -2.78
CA HIS A 27 -0.75 2.16 -2.21
C HIS A 27 -1.42 2.71 -0.95
N GLU A 28 -2.73 2.54 -0.78
CA GLU A 28 -3.46 3.08 0.37
C GLU A 28 -3.01 2.53 1.75
N LEU A 29 -2.61 1.26 1.86
CA LEU A 29 -2.10 0.71 3.13
C LEU A 29 -0.58 0.85 3.35
N THR A 30 0.25 0.38 2.41
CA THR A 30 1.73 0.42 2.53
C THR A 30 2.35 1.72 2.05
N PHE A 31 1.56 2.68 1.55
CA PHE A 31 1.95 3.96 0.93
C PHE A 31 2.66 3.85 -0.41
N ILE A 32 3.55 2.87 -0.56
CA ILE A 32 4.18 2.46 -1.80
C ILE A 32 3.93 0.99 -2.08
N THR A 33 4.19 0.55 -3.30
CA THR A 33 4.23 -0.88 -3.64
C THR A 33 5.65 -1.41 -3.66
N GLY A 34 6.27 -1.55 -4.83
CA GLY A 34 7.65 -1.98 -4.96
C GLY A 34 7.85 -3.49 -5.05
N ALA A 35 9.11 -3.88 -5.13
CA ALA A 35 9.59 -5.24 -5.37
C ALA A 35 9.20 -6.21 -4.25
N VAL A 36 9.20 -5.77 -2.99
CA VAL A 36 8.85 -6.62 -1.84
C VAL A 36 7.36 -6.95 -1.87
N LYS A 37 6.50 -5.93 -2.02
CA LYS A 37 5.04 -6.13 -2.09
C LYS A 37 4.62 -6.86 -3.37
N ASN A 38 5.47 -6.95 -4.39
CA ASN A 38 5.16 -7.71 -5.61
C ASN A 38 4.91 -9.20 -5.32
N PHE A 39 5.56 -9.76 -4.31
CA PHE A 39 5.38 -11.15 -3.88
C PHE A 39 3.99 -11.45 -3.31
N PHE A 40 3.18 -10.43 -3.00
CA PHE A 40 1.75 -10.61 -2.71
C PHE A 40 0.95 -11.15 -3.91
N GLY A 41 1.52 -11.09 -5.12
CA GLY A 41 0.99 -11.76 -6.30
C GLY A 41 1.14 -13.29 -6.26
N CYS A 42 2.05 -13.82 -5.43
CA CYS A 42 2.39 -15.24 -5.38
C CYS A 42 1.53 -16.05 -4.40
N ILE A 43 0.57 -15.41 -3.73
CA ILE A 43 -0.34 -16.06 -2.79
C ILE A 43 -1.77 -16.13 -3.35
N PRO A 44 -2.55 -17.17 -3.00
CA PRO A 44 -3.96 -17.24 -3.36
C PRO A 44 -4.77 -16.06 -2.79
N SER A 45 -5.89 -15.76 -3.44
CA SER A 45 -6.78 -14.65 -3.03
C SER A 45 -7.28 -14.78 -1.59
N ARG A 46 -7.50 -16.01 -1.10
CA ARG A 46 -7.91 -16.29 0.29
C ARG A 46 -6.85 -15.80 1.29
N ASP A 47 -5.58 -16.09 1.03
CA ASP A 47 -4.49 -15.74 1.94
C ASP A 47 -4.20 -14.24 1.86
N ARG A 48 -4.32 -13.64 0.67
CA ARG A 48 -4.30 -12.17 0.50
C ARG A 48 -5.31 -11.50 1.41
N ASN A 49 -6.53 -12.02 1.46
CA ASN A 49 -7.61 -11.51 2.30
C ASN A 49 -7.29 -11.65 3.80
N LEU A 50 -6.69 -12.76 4.23
CA LEU A 50 -6.24 -12.95 5.62
C LEU A 50 -5.19 -11.92 6.03
N LEU A 51 -4.22 -11.64 5.15
CA LEU A 51 -3.16 -10.69 5.46
C LEU A 51 -3.66 -9.24 5.53
N HIS A 52 -4.74 -8.91 4.83
CA HIS A 52 -5.37 -7.59 4.88
C HIS A 52 -6.30 -7.37 6.08
N ARG A 53 -6.48 -8.37 6.97
CA ARG A 53 -7.52 -8.41 8.01
C ARG A 53 -7.45 -7.26 9.04
N ASP A 54 -6.31 -6.62 9.23
CA ASP A 54 -6.18 -5.62 10.30
C ASP A 54 -6.35 -4.17 9.82
N GLY A 55 -6.34 -3.90 8.50
CA GLY A 55 -6.44 -2.57 7.88
C GLY A 55 -5.45 -1.49 8.37
N ASP A 56 -4.55 -1.86 9.28
CA ASP A 56 -3.52 -1.00 9.84
C ASP A 56 -2.24 -1.08 9.00
N PRO A 57 -1.66 0.05 8.57
CA PRO A 57 -0.45 0.09 7.76
C PRO A 57 0.75 -0.66 8.35
N GLU A 58 0.95 -0.63 9.68
CA GLU A 58 2.09 -1.29 10.32
C GLU A 58 1.86 -2.79 10.41
N LYS A 59 0.69 -3.22 10.91
CA LYS A 59 0.34 -4.65 10.96
C LYS A 59 0.34 -5.29 9.57
N PHE A 60 -0.19 -4.58 8.57
CA PHE A 60 -0.16 -5.06 7.20
C PHE A 60 1.28 -5.16 6.65
N SER A 61 2.15 -4.20 6.99
CA SER A 61 3.56 -4.27 6.62
C SER A 61 4.28 -5.43 7.32
N GLU A 62 3.98 -5.73 8.59
CA GLU A 62 4.48 -6.93 9.26
C GLU A 62 4.06 -8.22 8.53
N ASN A 63 2.80 -8.30 8.11
CA ASN A 63 2.27 -9.42 7.33
C ASN A 63 2.98 -9.58 5.97
N VAL A 64 3.23 -8.47 5.26
CA VAL A 64 4.00 -8.48 3.99
C VAL A 64 5.42 -8.96 4.22
N LEU A 65 6.10 -8.51 5.29
CA LEU A 65 7.46 -8.95 5.58
C LEU A 65 7.52 -10.41 6.07
N ASP A 66 6.50 -10.89 6.77
CA ASP A 66 6.41 -12.29 7.16
C ASP A 66 6.22 -13.21 5.95
N LEU A 67 5.36 -12.81 5.00
CA LEU A 67 5.28 -13.45 3.69
C LEU A 67 6.64 -13.43 2.98
N PHE A 68 7.27 -12.26 2.91
CA PHE A 68 8.56 -12.11 2.23
C PHE A 68 9.68 -12.94 2.89
N SER A 69 9.61 -13.20 4.20
CA SER A 69 10.61 -13.99 4.94
C SER A 69 10.74 -15.44 4.48
N VAL A 70 9.75 -15.94 3.72
CA VAL A 70 9.76 -17.29 3.12
C VAL A 70 9.84 -17.23 1.59
N CYS A 71 9.94 -16.03 1.01
CA CYS A 71 10.17 -15.82 -0.41
C CYS A 71 11.66 -15.61 -0.68
N ARG A 72 12.08 -15.87 -1.92
CA ARG A 72 13.40 -15.53 -2.44
C ARG A 72 13.27 -14.46 -3.52
N CYS A 73 14.17 -13.48 -3.54
CA CYS A 73 14.28 -12.48 -4.59
C CYS A 73 15.77 -12.29 -4.90
N ASP A 74 16.22 -12.81 -6.04
CA ASP A 74 17.62 -12.72 -6.46
C ASP A 74 17.91 -11.40 -7.18
N LEU A 75 16.91 -10.86 -7.87
CA LEU A 75 16.96 -9.56 -8.52
C LEU A 75 15.60 -8.87 -8.47
N GLY A 76 15.58 -7.66 -7.91
CA GLY A 76 14.44 -6.76 -8.00
C GLY A 76 14.63 -5.77 -9.16
N ILE A 77 13.56 -5.54 -9.91
CA ILE A 77 13.44 -4.55 -10.96
C ILE A 77 12.20 -3.71 -10.67
N ILE A 78 12.35 -2.39 -10.65
CA ILE A 78 11.22 -1.47 -10.60
C ILE A 78 11.16 -0.72 -11.92
N ASP A 79 10.11 -0.99 -12.69
CA ASP A 79 9.70 -0.18 -13.81
C ASP A 79 9.04 1.11 -13.30
N GLY A 80 9.76 2.21 -13.45
CA GLY A 80 9.26 3.57 -13.23
C GLY A 80 9.36 4.41 -14.49
N ILE A 81 9.26 3.84 -15.70
CA ILE A 81 9.20 4.68 -16.92
C ILE A 81 7.95 5.57 -16.82
N GLU A 82 6.82 4.91 -16.60
CA GLU A 82 5.59 5.51 -16.10
C GLU A 82 5.28 4.88 -14.75
N GLY A 83 4.81 5.66 -13.80
CA GLY A 83 4.37 5.22 -12.49
C GLY A 83 2.93 5.63 -12.21
N MET A 84 2.49 5.43 -10.97
CA MET A 84 1.17 5.84 -10.50
C MET A 84 1.27 6.60 -9.16
N GLU A 85 0.63 7.76 -9.09
CA GLU A 85 0.54 8.61 -7.90
C GLU A 85 -0.91 8.74 -7.40
N GLY A 86 -1.10 9.15 -6.14
CA GLY A 86 -2.41 9.32 -5.52
C GLY A 86 -3.01 8.02 -4.97
N GLU A 87 -4.31 7.79 -5.20
CA GLU A 87 -5.10 6.69 -4.63
C GLU A 87 -4.83 5.33 -5.30
N GLY A 88 -3.62 4.81 -5.10
CA GLY A 88 -3.23 3.47 -5.55
C GLY A 88 -3.74 2.36 -4.61
N PRO A 89 -3.82 1.11 -5.09
CA PRO A 89 -3.15 0.62 -6.30
C PRO A 89 -3.99 0.66 -7.58
N ALA A 90 -5.26 1.06 -7.52
CA ALA A 90 -6.19 0.97 -8.66
C ALA A 90 -6.71 2.32 -9.18
N GLN A 91 -6.75 3.38 -8.35
CA GLN A 91 -7.43 4.65 -8.67
C GLN A 91 -6.47 5.84 -8.71
N GLY A 92 -5.17 5.57 -8.83
CA GLY A 92 -4.15 6.61 -8.98
C GLY A 92 -4.12 7.19 -10.38
N LYS A 93 -3.30 8.23 -10.56
CA LYS A 93 -3.05 8.88 -11.84
C LYS A 93 -1.71 8.43 -12.39
N VAL A 94 -1.63 8.27 -13.71
CA VAL A 94 -0.36 7.99 -14.38
C VAL A 94 0.59 9.17 -14.17
N ARG A 95 1.84 8.86 -13.80
CA ARG A 95 2.91 9.84 -13.60
C ARG A 95 4.13 9.45 -14.41
N LYS A 96 4.61 10.32 -15.28
CA LYS A 96 5.91 10.10 -15.95
C LYS A 96 7.03 10.27 -14.93
N VAL A 97 7.91 9.28 -14.82
CA VAL A 97 9.06 9.30 -13.90
C VAL A 97 10.36 9.07 -14.67
N GLY A 98 10.40 8.12 -15.61
CA GLY A 98 11.52 7.93 -16.53
C GLY A 98 12.70 7.16 -15.95
N VAL A 99 12.46 6.23 -15.02
CA VAL A 99 13.51 5.46 -14.34
C VAL A 99 13.31 3.96 -14.46
N LEU A 100 14.42 3.23 -14.49
CA LEU A 100 14.47 1.79 -14.21
C LEU A 100 15.42 1.59 -13.04
N LEU A 101 14.97 0.88 -12.01
CA LEU A 101 15.78 0.59 -10.84
C LEU A 101 16.06 -0.91 -10.76
N PHE A 102 17.27 -1.28 -10.38
CA PHE A 102 17.71 -2.66 -10.25
C PHE A 102 18.49 -2.83 -8.95
N ALA A 103 18.20 -3.88 -8.18
CA ALA A 103 19.04 -4.25 -7.04
C ALA A 103 18.82 -5.71 -6.64
N LYS A 104 19.84 -6.32 -6.03
CA LYS A 104 19.71 -7.63 -5.38
C LYS A 104 18.95 -7.54 -4.05
N ASN A 105 19.06 -6.41 -3.34
CA ASN A 105 18.28 -6.15 -2.13
C ASN A 105 16.99 -5.41 -2.49
N PRO A 106 15.81 -6.07 -2.43
CA PRO A 106 14.55 -5.44 -2.81
C PRO A 106 14.08 -4.38 -1.80
N HIS A 107 14.50 -4.43 -0.54
CA HIS A 107 14.18 -3.38 0.44
C HIS A 107 14.96 -2.10 0.15
N ALA A 108 16.24 -2.21 -0.23
CA ALA A 108 17.03 -1.07 -0.68
C ALA A 108 16.42 -0.46 -1.97
N LEU A 109 15.97 -1.32 -2.89
CA LEU A 109 15.29 -0.91 -4.12
C LEU A 109 14.02 -0.11 -3.84
N ASP A 110 13.17 -0.63 -2.95
CA ASP A 110 11.93 0.03 -2.54
C ASP A 110 12.20 1.36 -1.80
N ALA A 111 13.31 1.46 -1.06
CA ALA A 111 13.73 2.69 -0.40
C ALA A 111 14.18 3.78 -1.38
N VAL A 112 14.92 3.43 -2.43
CA VAL A 112 15.28 4.36 -3.51
C VAL A 112 14.03 4.82 -4.26
N MET A 113 13.12 3.90 -4.58
CA MET A 113 11.81 4.23 -5.17
C MET A 113 11.03 5.21 -4.27
N ALA A 114 11.00 4.98 -2.95
CA ALA A 114 10.32 5.88 -2.01
C ALA A 114 10.88 7.32 -2.06
N LYS A 115 12.22 7.46 -2.11
CA LYS A 115 12.88 8.77 -2.25
C LYS A 115 12.51 9.47 -3.56
N ILE A 116 12.51 8.74 -4.69
CA ILE A 116 12.08 9.25 -6.01
C ILE A 116 10.65 9.80 -5.94
N MET A 117 9.76 9.09 -5.26
CA MET A 117 8.36 9.48 -5.03
C MET A 117 8.19 10.57 -3.94
N GLY A 118 9.27 11.17 -3.43
CA GLY A 118 9.22 12.23 -2.43
C GLY A 118 8.77 11.77 -1.03
N PHE A 119 8.88 10.48 -0.72
CA PHE A 119 8.70 9.95 0.64
C PHE A 119 10.05 9.87 1.34
N SER A 120 10.05 10.09 2.66
CA SER A 120 11.14 9.57 3.48
C SER A 120 10.97 8.04 3.62
N PRO A 121 12.02 7.22 3.39
CA PRO A 121 11.95 5.78 3.63
C PRO A 121 11.45 5.41 5.04
N TYR A 122 11.77 6.24 6.04
CA TYR A 122 11.32 6.06 7.43
C TYR A 122 9.83 6.29 7.66
N GLU A 123 9.14 6.98 6.73
CA GLU A 123 7.67 7.14 6.79
C GLU A 123 6.93 5.93 6.21
N ILE A 124 7.64 5.02 5.54
CA ILE A 124 7.10 3.78 4.97
C ILE A 124 7.26 2.65 5.98
N PRO A 125 6.17 2.14 6.58
CA PRO A 125 6.27 1.12 7.63
C PRO A 125 6.98 -0.15 7.17
N LEU A 126 6.79 -0.55 5.91
CA LEU A 126 7.46 -1.71 5.31
C LEU A 126 8.99 -1.58 5.35
N LEU A 127 9.54 -0.41 5.04
CA LEU A 127 10.98 -0.17 5.00
C LEU A 127 11.57 -0.04 6.41
N TYR A 128 10.91 0.75 7.27
CA TYR A 128 11.32 0.91 8.66
C TYR A 128 11.33 -0.42 9.43
N LEU A 129 10.32 -1.28 9.22
CA LEU A 129 10.28 -2.60 9.84
C LEU A 129 11.30 -3.57 9.24
N ALA A 130 11.64 -3.44 7.95
CA ALA A 130 12.70 -4.22 7.33
C ALA A 130 14.08 -3.85 7.89
N GLU A 131 14.34 -2.55 8.11
CA GLU A 131 15.58 -2.07 8.76
C GLU A 131 15.69 -2.62 10.19
N LYS A 132 14.60 -2.59 10.97
CA LYS A 132 14.54 -3.21 12.30
C LYS A 132 14.84 -4.71 12.32
N ARG A 133 14.58 -5.42 11.22
CA ARG A 133 14.91 -6.84 11.05
C ARG A 133 16.35 -7.07 10.57
N GLY A 134 17.12 -6.00 10.32
CA GLY A 134 18.47 -6.06 9.78
C GLY A 134 18.53 -6.41 8.30
N TRP A 135 17.42 -6.26 7.55
CA TRP A 135 17.34 -6.66 6.14
C TRP A 135 17.83 -5.57 5.17
N VAL A 136 17.94 -4.34 5.65
CA VAL A 136 18.46 -3.18 4.92
C VAL A 136 18.99 -2.17 5.92
N ASP A 137 19.98 -1.39 5.51
CA ASP A 137 20.38 -0.16 6.21
C ASP A 137 19.88 1.02 5.36
N LEU A 138 18.85 1.74 5.83
CA LEU A 138 18.23 2.81 5.03
C LEU A 138 19.10 4.05 4.90
N LYS A 139 20.10 4.20 5.78
CA LYS A 139 21.06 5.31 5.73
C LYS A 139 22.13 5.05 4.69
N ASN A 140 22.55 3.80 4.56
CA ASN A 140 23.67 3.38 3.74
C ASN A 140 23.19 2.59 2.52
N ILE A 141 22.57 3.30 1.57
CA ILE A 141 22.21 2.76 0.25
C ILE A 141 23.02 3.50 -0.80
N GLU A 142 23.93 2.79 -1.46
CA GLU A 142 24.67 3.29 -2.61
C GLU A 142 23.80 3.20 -3.87
N VAL A 143 23.70 4.32 -4.60
CA VAL A 143 23.03 4.36 -5.90
C VAL A 143 24.09 4.56 -6.98
N ILE A 144 24.17 3.60 -7.89
CA ILE A 144 25.10 3.62 -9.02
C ILE A 144 24.32 3.95 -10.30
N GLY A 145 24.91 4.76 -11.18
CA GLY A 145 24.31 5.16 -12.44
C GLY A 145 23.83 6.61 -12.39
N ALA A 146 22.54 6.82 -12.62
CA ALA A 146 21.99 8.17 -12.71
C ALA A 146 21.93 8.87 -11.33
N GLU A 147 22.20 10.18 -11.32
CA GLU A 147 22.12 11.00 -10.09
C GLU A 147 20.69 11.02 -9.55
N LEU A 148 20.49 10.44 -8.37
CA LEU A 148 19.17 10.23 -7.74
C LEU A 148 18.37 11.53 -7.62
N GLU A 149 19.06 12.62 -7.26
CA GLU A 149 18.47 13.94 -6.99
C GLU A 149 17.71 14.48 -8.20
N LYS A 150 18.15 14.15 -9.43
CA LYS A 150 17.49 14.57 -10.68
C LYS A 150 16.13 13.88 -10.92
N PHE A 151 15.88 12.76 -10.23
CA PHE A 151 14.67 11.97 -10.39
C PHE A 151 13.71 12.10 -9.21
N ILE A 152 14.07 12.84 -8.15
CA ILE A 152 13.15 13.12 -7.05
C ILE A 152 12.03 14.02 -7.57
N ILE A 153 10.78 13.57 -7.44
CA ILE A 153 9.60 14.31 -7.87
C ILE A 153 9.02 15.06 -6.67
N PRO A 154 9.21 16.40 -6.56
CA PRO A 154 8.80 17.15 -5.37
C PRO A 154 7.28 17.18 -5.17
N ASN A 155 6.50 17.12 -6.25
CA ASN A 155 5.04 17.18 -6.23
C ASN A 155 4.39 15.84 -6.58
N PHE A 156 4.96 14.73 -6.09
CA PHE A 156 4.38 13.41 -6.27
C PHE A 156 3.14 13.25 -5.37
N GLU A 157 1.98 12.93 -5.95
CA GLU A 157 0.71 12.85 -5.20
C GLU A 157 0.73 11.62 -4.27
N LYS A 158 0.52 11.84 -2.97
CA LYS A 158 0.52 10.78 -1.94
C LYS A 158 -0.92 10.31 -1.67
N PRO A 159 -1.15 9.04 -1.31
CA PRO A 159 -2.50 8.55 -1.02
C PRO A 159 -3.08 9.30 0.20
N SER A 160 -4.39 9.54 0.23
CA SER A 160 -5.03 10.29 1.32
C SER A 160 -4.83 9.64 2.70
N THR A 161 -4.69 8.33 2.75
CA THR A 161 -4.39 7.54 3.95
C THR A 161 -3.01 7.85 4.55
N PHE A 162 -2.02 8.22 3.74
CA PHE A 162 -0.71 8.66 4.20
C PHE A 162 -0.81 9.98 4.96
N LEU A 163 -1.53 10.94 4.37
CA LEU A 163 -1.75 12.26 4.98
C LEU A 163 -2.54 12.15 6.29
N SER A 164 -3.52 11.24 6.35
CA SER A 164 -4.30 11.00 7.57
C SER A 164 -3.45 10.35 8.68
N LYS A 165 -2.56 9.41 8.35
CA LYS A 165 -1.59 8.83 9.33
C LYS A 165 -0.64 9.90 9.87
N ARG A 166 -0.03 10.71 9.00
CA ARG A 166 0.90 11.78 9.41
C ARG A 166 0.24 12.78 10.35
N LYS A 167 -1.00 13.19 10.04
CA LYS A 167 -1.79 14.07 10.92
C LYS A 167 -2.17 13.40 12.24
N ARG A 168 -2.54 12.12 12.23
CA ARG A 168 -2.87 11.36 13.45
C ARG A 168 -1.67 11.31 14.40
N ASN A 169 -0.47 11.12 13.89
CA ASN A 169 0.73 11.14 14.72
C ASN A 169 0.93 12.51 15.38
N ILE A 170 0.78 13.61 14.64
CA ILE A 170 0.85 14.97 15.20
C ILE A 170 -0.29 15.21 16.21
N LEU A 171 -1.52 14.81 15.90
CA LEU A 171 -2.68 15.02 16.76
C LEU A 171 -2.63 14.18 18.03
N LYS A 172 -2.02 12.98 18.01
CA LYS A 172 -1.74 12.16 19.21
C LYS A 172 -0.82 12.89 20.20
N PHE A 173 0.07 13.75 19.72
CA PHE A 173 0.91 14.59 20.58
C PHE A 173 0.16 15.80 21.14
N LEU A 174 -0.90 16.28 20.47
CA LEU A 174 -1.63 17.50 20.85
C LEU A 174 -2.97 17.24 21.55
N ALA A 175 -3.54 16.04 21.45
CA ALA A 175 -4.82 15.69 22.05
C ALA A 175 -4.65 14.48 23.00
N PRO A 176 -4.68 14.68 24.34
CA PRO A 176 -4.52 13.60 25.31
C PRO A 176 -5.74 12.67 25.42
N LEU A 177 -6.82 12.91 24.67
CA LEU A 177 -7.97 12.03 24.59
C LEU A 177 -8.03 11.40 23.20
N GLY A 178 -7.93 10.08 23.12
CA GLY A 178 -7.98 9.28 21.90
C GLY A 178 -9.33 9.34 21.18
N VAL A 179 -9.69 10.51 20.63
CA VAL A 179 -10.92 10.70 19.87
C VAL A 179 -10.73 10.15 18.44
N PRO A 180 -11.60 9.27 17.93
CA PRO A 180 -11.52 8.67 16.60
C PRO A 180 -11.95 9.66 15.49
N LEU A 181 -11.42 10.88 15.56
CA LEU A 181 -11.84 12.04 14.79
C LEU A 181 -11.35 12.00 13.34
N LEU A 182 -10.30 11.22 13.05
CA LEU A 182 -9.56 11.18 11.78
C LEU A 182 -9.66 9.83 11.06
N ASP A 183 -10.87 9.28 10.99
CA ASP A 183 -11.09 7.99 10.35
C ASP A 183 -11.21 8.10 8.82
N THR A 184 -10.60 7.15 8.11
CA THR A 184 -10.67 7.00 6.65
C THR A 184 -11.33 5.66 6.34
N TYR A 185 -12.41 5.68 5.55
CA TYR A 185 -13.24 4.50 5.29
C TYR A 185 -13.64 4.44 3.82
N PRO A 186 -13.90 3.24 3.26
CA PRO A 186 -14.32 3.09 1.88
C PRO A 186 -15.77 3.57 1.70
N LYS A 187 -16.02 4.44 0.72
CA LYS A 187 -17.35 4.94 0.39
C LYS A 187 -17.70 4.62 -1.06
N LEU A 188 -18.95 4.22 -1.30
CA LEU A 188 -19.45 3.91 -2.64
C LEU A 188 -19.97 5.17 -3.35
N LYS A 189 -19.59 5.35 -4.62
CA LYS A 189 -20.26 6.21 -5.61
C LYS A 189 -21.24 5.35 -6.39
N ARG A 190 -22.54 5.48 -6.10
CA ARG A 190 -23.59 4.63 -6.69
C ARG A 190 -23.65 4.79 -8.20
N GLU A 191 -23.45 6.01 -8.69
CA GLU A 191 -23.42 6.39 -10.09
C GLU A 191 -22.35 5.67 -10.94
N LYS A 192 -21.31 5.12 -10.30
CA LYS A 192 -20.26 4.32 -10.97
C LYS A 192 -20.45 2.81 -10.79
N CYS A 193 -21.35 2.39 -9.89
CA CYS A 193 -21.44 1.00 -9.49
C CYS A 193 -22.34 0.21 -10.44
N ILE A 194 -21.76 -0.78 -11.13
CA ILE A 194 -22.50 -1.73 -11.98
C ILE A 194 -23.03 -2.96 -11.22
N GLN A 195 -22.99 -2.94 -9.88
CA GLN A 195 -23.53 -4.00 -9.02
C GLN A 195 -22.94 -5.41 -9.25
N CYS A 196 -21.70 -5.51 -9.76
CA CYS A 196 -21.05 -6.80 -10.07
C CYS A 196 -20.77 -7.72 -8.87
N GLY A 197 -20.88 -7.24 -7.62
CA GLY A 197 -20.72 -8.06 -6.43
C GLY A 197 -19.27 -8.40 -6.01
N LEU A 198 -18.26 -8.10 -6.84
CA LEU A 198 -16.85 -8.44 -6.54
C LEU A 198 -16.37 -7.92 -5.17
N CYS A 199 -16.80 -6.74 -4.74
CA CYS A 199 -16.46 -6.20 -3.43
C CYS A 199 -17.02 -7.04 -2.26
N LYS A 200 -18.21 -7.63 -2.43
CA LYS A 200 -18.81 -8.56 -1.46
C LYS A 200 -18.04 -9.87 -1.43
N GLU A 201 -17.82 -10.46 -2.61
CA GLU A 201 -17.06 -11.72 -2.77
C GLU A 201 -15.65 -11.63 -2.16
N ARG A 202 -14.97 -10.50 -2.33
CA ARG A 202 -13.58 -10.32 -1.87
C ARG A 202 -13.44 -9.71 -0.48
N CYS A 203 -14.53 -9.41 0.23
CA CYS A 203 -14.43 -8.83 1.57
C CYS A 203 -13.90 -9.88 2.58
N PRO A 204 -12.71 -9.68 3.20
CA PRO A 204 -12.09 -10.67 4.10
C PRO A 204 -12.85 -10.90 5.42
N VAL A 205 -13.80 -10.03 5.74
CA VAL A 205 -14.56 -10.01 7.00
C VAL A 205 -16.07 -9.93 6.74
N GLU A 206 -16.50 -10.21 5.51
CA GLU A 206 -17.92 -10.26 5.12
C GLU A 206 -18.72 -9.03 5.58
N ALA A 207 -18.09 -7.86 5.49
CA ALA A 207 -18.66 -6.60 5.92
C ALA A 207 -19.54 -5.95 4.84
N ILE A 208 -19.74 -6.57 3.68
CA ILE A 208 -20.43 -5.97 2.54
C ILE A 208 -21.62 -6.84 2.12
N GLU A 209 -22.82 -6.26 2.19
CA GLU A 209 -24.05 -6.85 1.63
C GLU A 209 -24.42 -6.18 0.31
N LEU A 210 -25.20 -6.87 -0.54
CA LEU A 210 -25.56 -6.38 -1.88
C LEU A 210 -27.09 -6.20 -1.99
N THR A 211 -27.61 -4.99 -1.75
CA THR A 211 -29.06 -4.70 -1.83
C THR A 211 -29.38 -3.23 -2.14
N PRO A 212 -29.84 -2.89 -3.36
CA PRO A 212 -29.38 -3.46 -4.63
C PRO A 212 -27.90 -3.09 -4.91
N TYR A 213 -27.38 -2.06 -4.23
CA TYR A 213 -25.99 -1.64 -4.26
C TYR A 213 -25.21 -2.22 -3.06
N PRO A 214 -23.87 -2.31 -3.15
CA PRO A 214 -23.02 -2.68 -2.03
C PRO A 214 -23.23 -1.76 -0.81
N GLN A 215 -23.52 -2.36 0.35
CA GLN A 215 -23.67 -1.69 1.63
C GLN A 215 -22.60 -2.19 2.60
N VAL A 216 -21.78 -1.27 3.11
CA VAL A 216 -20.68 -1.59 4.03
C VAL A 216 -21.17 -1.48 5.48
N ASN A 217 -21.06 -2.57 6.24
CA ASN A 217 -21.15 -2.56 7.68
C ASN A 217 -19.83 -2.06 8.28
N TYR A 218 -19.78 -0.78 8.67
CA TYR A 218 -18.56 -0.18 9.22
C TYR A 218 -18.16 -0.68 10.61
N GLY A 219 -19.07 -1.33 11.34
CA GLY A 219 -18.74 -2.02 12.60
C GLY A 219 -17.94 -3.30 12.37
N LYS A 220 -18.21 -4.01 11.27
CA LYS A 220 -17.42 -5.19 10.83
C LYS A 220 -16.23 -4.80 9.96
N CYS A 221 -16.30 -3.66 9.26
CA CYS A 221 -15.27 -3.24 8.32
C CYS A 221 -13.97 -2.88 9.04
N ILE A 222 -12.95 -3.67 8.75
CA ILE A 222 -11.57 -3.51 9.19
C ILE A 222 -10.80 -2.42 8.43
N ARG A 223 -11.42 -1.77 7.44
CA ARG A 223 -10.78 -0.74 6.59
C ARG A 223 -9.55 -1.25 5.84
N CYS A 224 -9.63 -2.47 5.31
CA CYS A 224 -8.58 -3.06 4.47
C CYS A 224 -8.51 -2.51 3.06
N PHE A 225 -9.53 -1.77 2.62
CA PHE A 225 -9.65 -1.16 1.29
C PHE A 225 -9.60 -2.14 0.09
N THR A 226 -9.68 -3.47 0.31
CA THR A 226 -9.79 -4.46 -0.77
C THR A 226 -10.93 -4.15 -1.75
N CYS A 227 -12.05 -3.63 -1.26
CA CYS A 227 -13.19 -3.19 -2.10
C CYS A 227 -12.86 -2.04 -3.07
N ILE A 228 -11.87 -1.20 -2.77
CA ILE A 228 -11.37 -0.13 -3.65
C ILE A 228 -10.46 -0.74 -4.72
N GLU A 229 -9.55 -1.63 -4.31
CA GLU A 229 -8.58 -2.29 -5.19
C GLU A 229 -9.23 -3.18 -6.24
N ILE A 230 -10.24 -3.98 -5.86
CA ILE A 230 -10.90 -4.92 -6.78
C ILE A 230 -11.94 -4.26 -7.70
N CYS A 231 -12.39 -3.03 -7.40
CA CYS A 231 -13.53 -2.46 -8.12
C CYS A 231 -13.15 -2.06 -9.55
N PRO A 232 -13.69 -2.73 -10.60
CA PRO A 232 -13.31 -2.44 -11.98
C PRO A 232 -13.79 -1.06 -12.45
N GLN A 233 -14.80 -0.50 -11.78
CA GLN A 233 -15.39 0.80 -12.10
C GLN A 233 -14.83 1.95 -11.26
N GLY A 234 -13.93 1.66 -10.30
CA GLY A 234 -13.48 2.65 -9.32
C GLY A 234 -14.65 3.30 -8.55
N ALA A 235 -15.69 2.51 -8.24
CA ALA A 235 -16.90 3.00 -7.57
C ALA A 235 -16.69 3.20 -6.06
N PHE A 236 -15.91 2.34 -5.41
CA PHE A 236 -15.45 2.57 -4.04
C PHE A 236 -14.28 3.54 -4.02
N HIS A 237 -14.20 4.44 -3.05
CA HIS A 237 -13.07 5.38 -2.90
C HIS A 237 -12.84 5.70 -1.41
N PRO A 238 -11.64 6.19 -1.03
CA PRO A 238 -11.40 6.65 0.32
C PRO A 238 -12.26 7.88 0.64
N SER A 239 -12.91 7.88 1.80
CA SER A 239 -13.65 9.01 2.34
C SER A 239 -13.25 9.26 3.78
N HIS A 240 -13.39 10.50 4.23
CA HIS A 240 -13.03 10.92 5.58
C HIS A 240 -14.26 11.36 6.39
N SER A 241 -14.14 11.35 7.72
CA SER A 241 -15.14 11.91 8.62
C SER A 241 -15.43 13.40 8.34
N PHE A 242 -16.63 13.87 8.70
CA PHE A 242 -17.07 15.25 8.47
C PHE A 242 -16.10 16.29 9.06
N LEU A 243 -15.58 16.04 10.26
CA LEU A 243 -14.62 16.93 10.91
C LEU A 243 -13.27 16.97 10.18
N THR A 244 -12.79 15.83 9.68
CA THR A 244 -11.59 15.77 8.81
C THR A 244 -11.78 16.63 7.57
N ARG A 245 -12.99 16.65 7.00
CA ARG A 245 -13.32 17.47 5.83
C ARG A 245 -13.35 18.98 6.16
N ILE A 246 -13.84 19.38 7.34
CA ILE A 246 -13.84 20.77 7.82
C ILE A 246 -12.41 21.26 8.06
N LEU A 247 -11.60 20.50 8.80
CA LEU A 247 -10.19 20.82 9.05
C LEU A 247 -9.37 20.94 7.74
N ARG A 248 -9.85 20.31 6.66
CA ARG A 248 -9.26 20.42 5.33
C ARG A 248 -9.76 21.64 4.54
N LYS A 249 -11.00 22.10 4.76
CA LYS A 249 -11.59 23.29 4.11
C LYS A 249 -11.14 24.61 4.73
N LEU A 250 -10.79 24.64 6.01
CA LEU A 250 -10.21 25.80 6.70
C LEU A 250 -8.77 26.14 6.25
N ARG A 251 -8.36 25.63 5.09
CA ARG A 251 -6.97 25.61 4.63
C ARG A 251 -6.84 25.97 3.14
N HIS A 252 -7.88 26.57 2.57
CA HIS A 252 -7.77 27.48 1.43
C HIS A 252 -7.91 28.90 1.96
#